data_AF-A0A9D6EAD9-F1
#
_entry.id   AF-A0A9D6EAD9-F1
#
_cell.length_a   1.000
_cell.length_b   1.000
_cell.length_c   1.000
_cell.angle_alpha   90.00
_cell.angle_beta   90.00
_cell.angle_gamma   90.00
#
_symmetry.space_group_name_H-M   'P 1'
#
loop_
_entity.id
_entity.type
_entity.pdbx_description
1 polymer ?
#
loop_
_entity_poly.entity_id
_entity_poly.type
_entity_poly.pdbx_seq_one_letter_code
_entity_poly.pdbx_strand_id
1 'polypeptide(L)'
;QARPQRHTLKPRSARRRNRVQMTDNPLGSLLSAVLEALGEGVVVFDQDGRVAYVNESARAVVPGSLDSAASGTELLGTLLERGGRRVPLRLGQYILGEAVFLEAPGESTLAGRERRAILQTLQYTGGRLADAARHLGISRTTLWRRLKEYGVRRNR
;
A
#
# COMPACT_ATOMS: atom_id res chain seq x y z
N GLN A 1 -34.36 27.17 -34.61
CA GLN A 1 -34.53 25.82 -34.02
C GLN A 1 -33.21 25.07 -34.20
N ALA A 2 -32.53 24.41 -33.27
CA ALA A 2 -32.56 24.34 -31.81
C ALA A 2 -31.10 24.06 -31.39
N ARG A 3 -30.57 24.75 -30.37
CA ARG A 3 -29.23 24.49 -29.80
C ARG A 3 -29.32 23.34 -28.79
N PRO A 4 -28.39 22.38 -28.75
CA PRO A 4 -28.42 21.34 -27.73
C PRO A 4 -27.95 21.91 -26.39
N GLN A 5 -28.79 21.77 -25.37
CA GLN A 5 -28.50 22.17 -23.99
C GLN A 5 -27.45 21.22 -23.41
N ARG A 6 -26.26 21.75 -23.10
CA ARG A 6 -25.30 21.07 -22.22
C ARG A 6 -25.81 21.21 -20.79
N HIS A 7 -26.41 20.15 -20.26
CA HIS A 7 -26.69 20.01 -18.84
C HIS A 7 -25.36 20.03 -18.07
N THR A 8 -24.98 21.21 -17.58
CA THR A 8 -23.88 21.38 -16.63
C THR A 8 -24.42 21.06 -15.24
N LEU A 9 -24.14 19.84 -14.76
CA LEU A 9 -24.29 19.52 -13.35
C LEU A 9 -23.25 20.35 -12.57
N LYS A 10 -23.71 21.43 -11.92
CA LYS A 10 -22.91 22.20 -10.96
C LYS A 10 -22.58 21.32 -9.76
N PRO A 11 -21.30 21.15 -9.35
CA PRO A 11 -21.02 20.59 -8.05
C PRO A 11 -21.18 21.70 -7.00
N ARG A 12 -22.19 21.52 -6.14
CA ARG A 12 -22.37 22.31 -4.91
C ARG A 12 -21.21 21.99 -3.97
N SER A 13 -20.64 23.05 -3.44
CA SER A 13 -19.72 23.11 -2.30
C SER A 13 -20.08 22.12 -1.18
N ALA A 14 -19.39 20.98 -1.16
CA ALA A 14 -19.39 20.06 -0.02
C ALA A 14 -18.03 20.15 0.68
N ARG A 15 -18.02 21.00 1.71
CA ARG A 15 -16.99 21.15 2.74
C ARG A 15 -16.43 19.80 3.21
N ARG A 16 -15.10 19.76 3.38
CA ARG A 16 -14.36 19.08 4.46
C ARG A 16 -15.06 17.85 5.05
N ARG A 17 -14.82 16.63 4.53
CA ARG A 17 -15.17 15.39 5.27
C ARG A 17 -14.56 14.07 4.79
N ASN A 18 -13.46 14.04 4.03
CA ASN A 18 -13.00 12.78 3.41
C ASN A 18 -11.82 12.05 4.09
N ARG A 19 -11.45 12.37 5.34
CA ARG A 19 -10.33 11.68 6.01
C ARG A 19 -10.69 10.31 6.64
N VAL A 20 -11.96 9.85 6.60
CA VAL A 20 -12.42 8.77 7.49
C VAL A 20 -13.15 7.57 6.83
N GLN A 21 -13.56 7.61 5.55
CA GLN A 21 -14.67 6.73 5.14
C GLN A 21 -14.38 5.30 4.63
N MET A 22 -13.13 4.82 4.49
CA MET A 22 -12.93 3.40 4.12
C MET A 22 -12.88 2.46 5.34
N THR A 23 -12.39 2.89 6.50
CA THR A 23 -12.19 1.96 7.64
C THR A 23 -13.48 1.59 8.37
N ASP A 24 -14.53 2.40 8.27
CA ASP A 24 -15.78 2.22 9.01
C ASP A 24 -16.72 1.13 8.44
N ASN A 25 -16.38 0.58 7.28
CA ASN A 25 -17.11 -0.52 6.65
C ASN A 25 -16.27 -1.81 6.70
N PRO A 26 -16.83 -2.99 7.04
CA PRO A 26 -16.12 -4.27 7.01
C PRO A 26 -15.29 -4.52 5.74
N LEU A 27 -15.78 -4.09 4.58
CA LEU A 27 -15.06 -4.23 3.31
C LEU A 27 -13.75 -3.41 3.28
N GLY A 28 -13.76 -2.19 3.80
CA GLY A 28 -12.57 -1.34 3.75
C GLY A 28 -11.56 -1.63 4.86
N SER A 29 -12.01 -2.18 6.00
CA SER A 29 -11.12 -2.80 6.98
C SER A 29 -10.41 -4.03 6.41
N LEU A 30 -11.14 -4.91 5.70
CA LEU A 30 -10.55 -6.07 5.01
C LEU A 30 -9.56 -5.63 3.92
N LEU A 31 -9.94 -4.65 3.09
CA LEU A 31 -9.06 -4.11 2.05
C LEU A 31 -7.79 -3.52 2.65
N SER A 32 -7.90 -2.76 3.74
CA SER A 32 -6.73 -2.21 4.43
C SER A 32 -5.81 -3.32 4.91
N ALA A 33 -6.35 -4.36 5.57
CA ALA A 33 -5.55 -5.48 6.04
C ALA A 33 -4.84 -6.23 4.90
N VAL A 34 -5.51 -6.41 3.75
CA VAL A 34 -4.89 -7.01 2.55
C VAL A 34 -3.76 -6.14 2.03
N LEU A 35 -3.97 -4.83 1.89
CA LEU A 35 -2.96 -3.91 1.38
C LEU A 35 -1.77 -3.78 2.32
N GLU A 36 -1.97 -3.88 3.64
CA GLU A 36 -0.87 -3.95 4.60
C GLU A 36 -0.07 -5.26 4.49
N ALA A 37 -0.75 -6.39 4.25
CA ALA A 37 -0.09 -7.69 4.14
C ALA A 37 0.84 -7.81 2.92
N LEU A 38 0.61 -7.01 1.87
CA LEU A 38 1.43 -7.03 0.65
C LEU A 38 2.83 -6.39 0.85
N GLY A 39 2.99 -5.51 1.86
CA GLY A 39 4.24 -4.80 2.14
C GLY A 39 4.58 -3.67 1.15
N GLU A 40 3.81 -3.52 0.08
CA GLU A 40 3.92 -2.40 -0.86
C GLU A 40 3.25 -1.16 -0.29
N GLY A 41 3.86 0.01 -0.46
CA GLY A 41 3.21 1.28 -0.15
C GLY A 41 2.15 1.60 -1.19
N VAL A 42 0.89 1.72 -0.79
CA VAL A 42 -0.23 2.03 -1.69
C VAL A 42 -0.83 3.38 -1.33
N VAL A 43 -0.91 4.27 -2.33
CA VAL A 43 -1.63 5.54 -2.25
C VAL A 43 -2.70 5.54 -3.33
N VAL A 44 -3.96 5.76 -2.96
CA VAL A 44 -5.06 5.90 -3.91
C VAL A 44 -5.48 7.36 -3.99
N PHE A 45 -5.64 7.82 -5.22
CA PHE A 45 -6.17 9.12 -5.58
C PHE A 45 -7.56 8.95 -6.19
N ASP A 46 -8.50 9.83 -5.87
CA ASP A 46 -9.77 9.93 -6.56
C ASP A 46 -9.60 10.54 -7.97
N GLN A 47 -10.71 10.61 -8.72
CA GLN A 47 -10.75 11.23 -10.06
C GLN A 47 -10.35 12.72 -10.08
N ASP A 48 -10.43 13.41 -8.94
CA ASP A 48 -10.05 14.81 -8.80
C ASP A 48 -8.56 14.95 -8.40
N GLY A 49 -7.82 13.84 -8.34
CA GLY A 49 -6.42 13.78 -7.97
C GLY A 49 -6.17 13.99 -6.48
N ARG A 50 -7.19 13.85 -5.62
CA ARG A 50 -7.05 13.96 -4.17
C ARG A 50 -6.81 12.59 -3.57
N VAL A 51 -6.02 12.54 -2.49
CA VAL A 51 -5.74 11.29 -1.78
C VAL A 51 -7.04 10.76 -1.15
N ALA A 52 -7.47 9.60 -1.63
CA ALA A 52 -8.61 8.84 -1.12
C ALA A 52 -8.19 7.77 -0.10
N TYR A 53 -6.99 7.19 -0.24
CA TYR A 53 -6.48 6.18 0.68
C TYR A 53 -4.94 6.14 0.71
N VAL A 54 -4.38 5.75 1.86
CA VAL A 54 -2.94 5.54 2.07
C VAL A 54 -2.77 4.40 3.06
N ASN A 55 -1.99 3.38 2.73
CA ASN A 55 -1.61 2.34 3.69
C ASN A 55 -0.38 2.77 4.53
N GLU A 56 -0.11 2.06 5.62
CA GLU A 56 0.98 2.35 6.56
C GLU A 56 2.34 2.18 5.88
N SER A 57 2.46 1.21 4.98
CA SER A 57 3.68 1.03 4.19
C SER A 57 4.00 2.28 3.35
N ALA A 58 3.02 2.92 2.70
CA ALA A 58 3.22 4.17 1.96
C ALA A 58 3.60 5.34 2.89
N ARG A 59 3.02 5.40 4.09
CA ARG A 59 3.38 6.40 5.11
C ARG A 59 4.82 6.26 5.56
N ALA A 60 5.30 5.04 5.70
CA ALA A 60 6.69 4.76 6.05
C ALA A 60 7.68 5.14 4.93
N VAL A 61 7.28 5.01 3.65
CA VAL A 61 8.13 5.39 2.51
C VAL A 61 8.24 6.91 2.36
N VAL A 62 7.14 7.64 2.56
CA VAL A 62 7.08 9.09 2.30
C VAL A 62 6.57 9.86 3.52
N PRO A 63 7.31 9.80 4.65
CA PRO A 63 6.92 10.52 5.86
C PRO A 63 6.92 12.03 5.59
N GLY A 64 5.88 12.72 6.07
CA GLY A 64 5.74 14.18 5.96
C GLY A 64 5.22 14.70 4.63
N SER A 65 5.56 14.10 3.47
CA SER A 65 5.01 14.54 2.17
C SER A 65 3.51 14.28 2.05
N LEU A 66 3.03 13.17 2.62
CA LEU A 66 1.60 12.84 2.69
C LEU A 66 0.77 13.83 3.53
N ASP A 67 1.38 14.45 4.55
CA ASP A 67 0.73 15.44 5.41
C ASP A 67 0.98 16.89 4.97
N SER A 68 2.06 17.15 4.23
CA SER A 68 2.52 18.50 3.84
C SER A 68 2.23 18.87 2.39
N ALA A 69 1.92 17.92 1.51
CA ALA A 69 1.61 18.20 0.11
C ALA A 69 0.41 19.16 0.02
N ALA A 70 0.62 20.32 -0.62
CA ALA A 70 -0.41 21.34 -0.76
C ALA A 70 -1.51 20.89 -1.73
N SER A 71 -1.18 19.96 -2.63
CA SER A 71 -2.09 19.36 -3.60
C SER A 71 -1.75 17.89 -3.83
N GLY A 72 -2.76 17.06 -4.14
CA GLY A 72 -2.53 15.65 -4.49
C GLY A 72 -1.68 15.47 -5.75
N THR A 73 -1.63 16.46 -6.65
CA THR A 73 -0.72 16.49 -7.80
C THR A 73 0.75 16.57 -7.40
N GLU A 74 1.05 17.36 -6.36
CA GLU A 74 2.42 17.52 -5.84
C GLU A 74 2.89 16.22 -5.18
N LEU A 75 2.02 15.65 -4.34
CA LEU A 75 2.25 14.33 -3.74
C LEU A 75 2.54 13.29 -4.83
N LEU A 76 1.67 13.20 -5.83
CA LEU A 76 1.80 12.27 -6.94
C LEU A 76 3.16 12.41 -7.65
N GLY A 77 3.63 13.63 -7.88
CA GLY A 77 4.97 13.88 -8.43
C GLY A 77 6.06 13.28 -7.56
N THR A 78 6.05 13.56 -6.26
CA THR A 78 7.02 13.00 -5.29
C THR A 78 6.96 11.47 -5.23
N LEU A 79 5.76 10.87 -5.33
CA LEU A 79 5.61 9.41 -5.35
C LEU A 79 6.24 8.80 -6.60
N LEU A 80 6.04 9.42 -7.77
CA LEU A 80 6.62 8.97 -9.03
C LEU A 80 8.14 9.09 -9.06
N GLU A 81 8.70 10.19 -8.55
CA GLU A 81 10.16 10.39 -8.43
C GLU A 81 10.82 9.31 -7.56
N ARG A 82 10.09 8.77 -6.59
CA ARG A 82 10.53 7.66 -5.74
C ARG A 82 10.34 6.28 -6.39
N GLY A 83 10.06 6.22 -7.69
CA GLY A 83 9.83 4.98 -8.42
C GLY A 83 8.41 4.42 -8.26
N GLY A 84 7.46 5.24 -7.83
CA GLY A 84 6.07 4.85 -7.70
C GLY A 84 5.47 4.45 -9.06
N ARG A 85 4.79 3.30 -9.09
CA ARG A 85 4.08 2.81 -10.27
C ARG A 85 2.61 3.21 -10.22
N ARG A 86 2.16 4.00 -11.20
CA ARG A 86 0.74 4.38 -11.35
C ARG A 86 -0.07 3.29 -12.03
N VAL A 87 -1.27 3.05 -11.51
CA VAL A 87 -2.25 2.10 -12.02
C VAL A 87 -3.64 2.74 -11.96
N PRO A 88 -4.37 2.87 -13.08
CA PRO A 88 -5.74 3.39 -13.05
C PRO A 88 -6.68 2.39 -12.39
N LEU A 89 -7.50 2.86 -11.45
CA LEU A 89 -8.53 2.05 -10.81
C LEU A 89 -9.81 2.10 -11.65
N ARG A 90 -10.17 0.98 -12.26
CA ARG A 90 -11.31 0.87 -13.17
C ARG A 90 -12.38 -0.07 -12.63
N LEU A 91 -13.64 0.31 -12.80
CA LEU A 91 -14.80 -0.54 -12.60
C LEU A 91 -15.60 -0.57 -13.90
N GLY A 92 -15.39 -1.63 -14.70
CA GLY A 92 -15.88 -1.69 -16.07
C GLY A 92 -15.29 -0.55 -16.91
N GLN A 93 -16.16 0.31 -17.43
CA GLN A 93 -15.78 1.49 -18.23
C GLN A 93 -15.48 2.74 -17.40
N TYR A 94 -15.76 2.73 -16.10
CA TYR A 94 -15.59 3.89 -15.23
C TYR A 94 -14.20 3.90 -14.60
N ILE A 95 -13.53 5.05 -14.64
CA ILE A 95 -12.28 5.29 -13.88
C ILE A 95 -12.69 5.87 -12.53
N LEU A 96 -12.43 5.15 -11.46
CA LEU A 96 -12.71 5.57 -10.09
C LEU A 96 -11.61 6.47 -9.52
N GLY A 97 -10.42 6.40 -10.12
CA GLY A 97 -9.26 7.14 -9.70
C GLY A 97 -7.99 6.40 -10.09
N GLU A 98 -6.93 6.59 -9.32
CA GLU A 98 -5.63 5.99 -9.57
C GLU A 98 -4.97 5.49 -8.30
N ALA A 99 -4.27 4.37 -8.38
CA ALA A 99 -3.40 3.88 -7.33
C ALA A 99 -1.94 4.08 -7.72
N VAL A 100 -1.12 4.49 -6.77
CA VAL A 100 0.33 4.54 -6.86
C VAL A 100 0.90 3.51 -5.89
N PHE A 101 1.68 2.58 -6.45
CA PHE A 101 2.38 1.55 -5.69
C PHE A 101 3.84 1.95 -5.54
N LEU A 102 4.32 2.00 -4.32
CA LEU A 102 5.68 2.33 -3.90
C LEU A 102 6.30 1.05 -3.36
N GLU A 103 7.47 0.67 -3.87
CA GLU A 103 8.26 -0.34 -3.20
C GLU A 103 8.84 0.27 -1.92
N ALA A 104 8.60 -0.36 -0.76
CA ALA A 104 9.13 0.15 0.50
C ALA A 104 10.67 0.10 0.50
N PRO A 105 11.37 1.17 0.91
CA PRO A 105 12.82 1.17 1.03
C PRO A 105 13.21 0.15 2.11
N GLY A 106 13.87 -0.91 1.69
CA GLY A 106 14.14 -2.11 2.50
C GLY A 106 13.65 -3.37 1.81
N GLU A 107 12.45 -3.35 1.23
CA GLU A 107 11.87 -4.48 0.49
C GLU A 107 12.48 -4.70 -0.91
N SER A 108 13.05 -3.65 -1.49
CA SER A 108 13.87 -3.74 -2.70
C SER A 108 15.28 -4.29 -2.43
N THR A 109 15.74 -4.27 -1.17
CA THR A 109 17.05 -4.81 -0.79
C THR A 109 17.01 -6.32 -0.67
N LEU A 110 18.14 -6.99 -0.92
CA LEU A 110 18.26 -8.44 -0.69
C LEU A 110 17.85 -8.83 0.73
N ALA A 111 18.20 -8.01 1.72
CA ALA A 111 17.87 -8.25 3.12
C ALA A 111 16.36 -8.17 3.40
N GLY A 112 15.61 -7.25 2.78
CA GLY A 112 14.16 -7.18 2.94
C GLY A 112 13.43 -8.28 2.16
N ARG A 113 13.91 -8.65 0.97
CA ARG A 113 13.40 -9.81 0.23
C ARG A 113 13.62 -11.10 1.02
N GLU A 114 14.81 -11.27 1.60
CA GLU A 114 15.15 -12.40 2.47
C GLU A 114 14.25 -12.42 3.72
N ARG A 115 14.06 -11.28 4.40
CA ARG A 115 13.13 -11.17 5.52
C ARG A 115 11.72 -11.57 5.14
N ARG A 116 11.20 -11.10 4.00
CA ARG A 116 9.85 -11.40 3.53
C ARG A 116 9.69 -12.89 3.21
N ALA A 117 10.63 -13.48 2.49
CA ALA A 117 10.65 -14.91 2.17
C ALA A 117 10.67 -15.78 3.44
N ILE A 118 11.48 -15.38 4.44
CA ILE A 118 11.54 -16.07 5.73
C ILE A 118 10.20 -16.00 6.47
N LEU A 119 9.59 -14.83 6.55
CA LEU A 119 8.31 -14.64 7.24
C LEU A 119 7.17 -15.41 6.55
N GLN A 120 7.10 -15.37 5.22
CA GLN A 120 6.10 -16.13 4.45
C GLN A 120 6.26 -17.63 4.64
N THR A 121 7.50 -18.14 4.60
CA THR A 121 7.74 -19.57 4.79
C THR A 121 7.41 -20.00 6.22
N LEU A 122 7.69 -19.16 7.21
CA LEU A 122 7.28 -19.44 8.60
C LEU A 122 5.77 -19.48 8.76
N GLN A 123 5.03 -18.57 8.11
CA GLN A 123 3.55 -18.62 8.13
C GLN A 123 3.04 -19.90 7.45
N TYR A 124 3.55 -20.22 6.26
CA TYR A 124 3.18 -21.43 5.51
C TYR A 124 3.42 -22.72 6.31
N THR A 125 4.51 -22.78 7.07
CA THR A 125 4.88 -23.96 7.90
C THR A 125 4.28 -23.94 9.31
N GLY A 126 3.44 -22.96 9.63
CA GLY A 126 2.86 -22.80 10.98
C GLY A 126 3.92 -22.57 12.06
N GLY A 127 5.03 -21.90 11.73
CA GLY A 127 6.11 -21.55 12.65
C GLY A 127 7.12 -22.68 12.93
N ARG A 128 7.01 -23.80 12.21
CA ARG A 128 7.93 -24.95 12.33
C ARG A 128 9.27 -24.61 11.69
N LEU A 129 10.21 -24.14 12.52
CA LEU A 129 11.52 -23.65 12.09
C LEU A 129 12.32 -24.66 11.23
N ALA A 130 12.23 -25.96 11.53
CA ALA A 130 12.93 -26.99 10.77
C ALA A 130 12.35 -27.15 9.36
N ASP A 131 11.02 -27.12 9.24
CA ASP A 131 10.33 -27.23 7.97
C ASP A 131 10.50 -25.96 7.13
N ALA A 132 10.52 -24.80 7.78
CA ALA A 132 10.79 -23.52 7.13
C ALA A 132 12.23 -23.44 6.58
N ALA A 133 13.22 -23.86 7.38
CA ALA A 133 14.62 -23.92 6.95
C ALA A 133 14.78 -24.86 5.74
N ARG A 134 14.12 -26.03 5.77
CA ARG A 134 14.12 -26.98 4.66
C ARG A 134 13.49 -26.39 3.39
N HIS A 135 12.36 -25.68 3.51
CA HIS A 135 11.71 -25.01 2.38
C HIS A 135 12.55 -23.88 1.79
N LEU A 136 13.27 -23.14 2.62
CA LEU A 136 14.17 -22.06 2.19
C LEU A 136 15.52 -22.56 1.65
N GLY A 137 15.82 -23.85 1.77
CA GLY A 137 17.11 -24.41 1.36
C GLY A 137 18.30 -23.94 2.22
N ILE A 138 18.06 -23.49 3.46
CA ILE A 138 19.08 -22.99 4.37
C ILE A 138 19.17 -23.82 5.65
N SER A 139 20.30 -23.73 6.35
CA SER A 139 20.42 -24.39 7.66
C SER A 139 19.53 -23.74 8.72
N ARG A 140 19.09 -24.53 9.71
CA ARG A 140 18.30 -24.03 10.85
C ARG A 140 19.04 -22.95 11.65
N THR A 141 20.37 -23.03 11.76
CA THR A 141 21.19 -22.03 12.46
C THR A 141 21.28 -20.73 11.67
N THR A 142 21.37 -20.79 10.34
CA THR A 142 21.29 -19.62 9.45
C THR A 142 19.93 -18.93 9.61
N LEU A 143 18.83 -19.69 9.55
CA LEU A 143 17.48 -19.15 9.72
C LEU A 143 17.31 -18.47 11.09
N TRP A 144 17.79 -19.10 12.18
CA TRP A 144 17.72 -18.52 13.51
C TRP A 144 18.52 -17.21 13.64
N ARG A 145 19.72 -17.16 13.05
CA ARG A 145 20.54 -15.94 13.02
C ARG A 145 19.83 -14.81 12.30
N ARG A 146 19.23 -15.08 11.12
CA ARG A 146 18.43 -14.11 10.36
C ARG A 146 17.23 -13.60 11.14
N LEU A 147 16.50 -14.49 11.82
CA LEU A 147 15.35 -14.09 12.64
C LEU A 147 15.75 -13.17 13.81
N LYS A 148 16.92 -13.42 14.41
CA LYS A 148 17.49 -12.55 15.45
C LYS A 148 17.89 -11.19 14.89
N GLU A 149 18.52 -11.15 13.71
CA GLU A 149 18.87 -9.91 12.99
C GLU A 149 17.62 -9.07 12.64
N TYR A 150 16.50 -9.71 12.29
CA TYR A 150 15.26 -9.03 11.93
C TYR A 150 14.32 -8.70 13.10
N GLY A 151 14.71 -9.01 14.35
CA GLY A 151 13.91 -8.71 15.54
C GLY A 151 12.56 -9.46 15.61
N VAL A 152 12.39 -10.53 14.83
CA VAL A 152 11.13 -11.30 14.79
C VAL A 152 11.04 -12.14 16.07
N ARG A 153 10.31 -11.64 17.07
CA ARG A 153 10.01 -12.41 18.28
C ARG A 153 8.94 -13.45 17.96
N ARG A 154 9.22 -14.72 18.26
CA ARG A 154 8.21 -15.78 18.27
C ARG A 154 7.13 -15.36 19.26
N ASN A 155 5.97 -14.98 18.77
CA ASN A 155 4.79 -14.90 19.63
C ASN A 155 4.46 -16.34 20.02
N ARG A 156 4.46 -16.61 21.32
CA ARG A 156 4.31 -17.94 21.91
C ARG A 156 2.86 -18.16 22.28
#